data_AF-A0A5Q3H5L8-F1
#
_entry.id   AF-A0A5Q3H5L8-F1
#
_cell.length_a   1.000
_cell.length_b   1.000
_cell.length_c   1.000
_cell.angle_alpha   90.00
_cell.angle_beta   90.00
_cell.angle_gamma   90.00
#
_symmetry.space_group_name_H-M   'P 1'
#
loop_
_entity.id
_entity.type
_entity.pdbx_description
1 polymer ?
#
loop_
_entity_poly.entity_id
_entity_poly.type
_entity_poly.pdbx_seq_one_letter_code
_entity_poly.pdbx_strand_id
1 'polypeptide(L)'
;MRLIQKPFPSAARPLGDSLLAPLAPLAPLALLAFFAAAPAHAQTASPRTSPLGWQTCQAMKSDPAAQLSCFQQWADSQAPANTPSPSLTMAPANPATGQPATPVLLLPSLNTEAPDGKPIGCKNTQYSELSRFWELQRGTDCDTFSLRGYRPITLAVSTSDSVNMQPSSPALGHTALTAQPYMRTENKIQLSVRTKVAKGLLKSGDNDEDDHDSVWFGYTQQSYWQLFNGSISRPFRTTDHEPEVIYIYPHQIPLAGGWNYRLSGLGLVHQSNGQSLPLSRSWNRVYLMGAAEKTLGQDSGLILQGRIWDRLKESSGNDDNPGIENYIGRAEVSGSWQINKANTVGVTLRHSLRKEARGSARFDWMMAPASSPNYTGLRYHVQLFSGYGDSLVDYNRKRNVLSIGLSLVDW
;
A
#
# COMPACT_ATOMS: atom_id res chain seq x y z
N MET A 1 51.28 51.41 -11.93
CA MET A 1 51.20 52.89 -11.85
C MET A 1 49.73 53.29 -11.80
N ARG A 2 49.29 53.67 -10.59
CA ARG A 2 48.20 54.61 -10.19
C ARG A 2 47.03 54.84 -11.18
N LEU A 3 45.82 54.41 -10.80
CA LEU A 3 44.75 55.16 -10.08
C LEU A 3 44.05 56.20 -10.97
N ILE A 4 42.71 56.16 -11.01
CA ILE A 4 41.82 57.30 -10.73
C ILE A 4 40.39 56.77 -10.46
N GLN A 5 39.93 57.00 -9.23
CA GLN A 5 38.53 56.96 -8.77
C GLN A 5 37.80 58.25 -9.14
N LYS A 6 36.45 58.22 -9.15
CA LYS A 6 35.50 59.22 -8.56
C LYS A 6 34.09 59.06 -9.21
N PRO A 7 33.00 59.64 -8.65
CA PRO A 7 32.53 59.61 -7.26
C PRO A 7 30.99 59.41 -7.15
N PHE A 8 30.51 59.21 -5.92
CA PHE A 8 29.10 59.41 -5.51
C PHE A 8 28.71 60.91 -5.53
N PRO A 9 27.39 61.21 -5.48
CA PRO A 9 26.93 61.93 -4.29
C PRO A 9 25.63 61.41 -3.67
N SER A 10 25.55 61.61 -2.36
CA SER A 10 24.39 61.53 -1.48
C SER A 10 23.74 62.91 -1.39
N ALA A 11 22.40 62.98 -1.31
CA ALA A 11 21.69 64.07 -0.68
C ALA A 11 20.30 63.62 -0.21
N ALA A 12 19.92 64.09 0.97
CA ALA A 12 18.85 63.61 1.81
C ALA A 12 17.69 64.62 1.92
N ARG A 13 16.52 64.08 2.32
CA ARG A 13 15.41 64.69 3.11
C ARG A 13 14.45 65.70 2.43
N PRO A 14 13.24 65.96 2.98
CA PRO A 14 12.47 65.24 4.01
C PRO A 14 10.92 65.13 3.78
N LEU A 15 10.30 64.29 4.63
CA LEU A 15 9.02 64.42 5.36
C LEU A 15 7.75 64.95 4.65
N GLY A 16 6.71 64.11 4.68
CA GLY A 16 5.32 64.46 4.44
C GLY A 16 4.43 63.38 5.05
N ASP A 17 3.87 63.71 6.21
CA ASP A 17 3.10 62.88 7.13
C ASP A 17 1.81 62.26 6.57
N SER A 18 1.30 61.30 7.35
CA SER A 18 -0.12 61.02 7.58
C SER A 18 -0.70 59.80 6.85
N LEU A 19 -0.72 58.66 7.55
CA LEU A 19 -1.96 58.11 8.14
C LEU A 19 -1.63 56.76 8.81
N LEU A 20 -1.42 56.83 10.12
CA LEU A 20 -1.42 55.70 11.03
C LEU A 20 -2.84 55.15 11.14
N ALA A 21 -3.07 53.92 10.67
CA ALA A 21 -4.17 53.08 11.10
C ALA A 21 -3.58 51.95 11.96
N PRO A 22 -3.95 51.80 13.25
CA PRO A 22 -3.42 50.74 14.08
C PRO A 22 -4.20 49.45 13.81
N LEU A 23 -3.58 48.48 13.17
CA LEU A 23 -4.01 47.08 13.21
C LEU A 23 -3.51 46.49 14.52
N ALA A 24 -4.42 46.38 15.49
CA ALA A 24 -4.18 45.79 16.81
C ALA A 24 -3.83 44.30 16.72
N PRO A 25 -2.98 43.78 17.62
CA PRO A 25 -2.72 42.35 17.76
C PRO A 25 -3.88 41.67 18.50
N LEU A 26 -4.52 40.70 17.85
CA LEU A 26 -5.50 39.80 18.46
C LEU A 26 -4.80 38.89 19.49
N ALA A 27 -4.94 39.24 20.77
CA ALA A 27 -4.75 38.31 21.89
C ALA A 27 -6.06 37.54 22.15
N PRO A 28 -6.00 36.26 22.57
CA PRO A 28 -7.21 35.47 22.79
C PRO A 28 -7.79 35.82 24.17
N LEU A 29 -8.98 36.40 24.20
CA LEU A 29 -9.78 36.49 25.42
C LEU A 29 -10.56 35.20 25.63
N ALA A 30 -10.28 34.56 26.75
CA ALA A 30 -11.09 33.51 27.34
C ALA A 30 -12.51 34.05 27.63
N LEU A 31 -13.52 33.43 27.03
CA LEU A 31 -14.93 33.59 27.41
C LEU A 31 -15.37 32.35 28.19
N LEU A 32 -15.50 32.51 29.51
CA LEU A 32 -16.26 31.62 30.37
C LEU A 32 -17.76 31.87 30.10
N ALA A 33 -18.41 30.90 29.46
CA ALA A 33 -19.87 30.83 29.39
C ALA A 33 -20.34 29.53 30.06
N PHE A 34 -20.99 29.73 31.21
CA PHE A 34 -21.76 28.72 31.95
C PHE A 34 -22.94 28.24 31.07
N PHE A 35 -22.98 26.95 30.76
CA PHE A 35 -24.23 26.26 30.40
C PHE A 35 -24.51 25.21 31.47
N ALA A 36 -25.59 25.42 32.21
CA ALA A 36 -26.17 24.45 33.13
C ALA A 36 -26.83 23.33 32.31
N ALA A 37 -26.29 22.11 32.40
CA ALA A 37 -26.93 20.89 31.91
C ALA A 37 -27.57 20.14 33.09
N ALA A 38 -28.84 19.75 32.91
CA ALA A 38 -29.58 18.87 33.81
C ALA A 38 -28.93 17.47 33.87
N PRO A 39 -29.10 16.71 34.97
CA PRO A 39 -28.48 15.39 35.09
C PRO A 39 -29.31 14.37 34.31
N ALA A 40 -28.84 13.99 33.12
CA ALA A 40 -29.19 12.70 32.55
C ALA A 40 -28.42 11.62 33.33
N HIS A 41 -29.13 10.59 33.79
CA HIS A 41 -28.56 9.47 34.52
C HIS A 41 -27.58 8.71 33.61
N ALA A 42 -26.30 9.04 33.70
CA ALA A 42 -25.23 8.19 33.19
C ALA A 42 -25.10 6.99 34.14
N GLN A 43 -25.40 5.80 33.64
CA GLN A 43 -24.93 4.57 34.27
C GLN A 43 -23.41 4.65 34.35
N THR A 44 -22.87 4.78 35.55
CA THR A 44 -21.44 4.66 35.82
C THR A 44 -20.99 3.28 35.38
N ALA A 45 -20.35 3.20 34.20
CA ALA A 45 -19.45 2.11 33.93
C ALA A 45 -18.35 2.18 35.00
N SER A 46 -18.26 1.13 35.83
CA SER A 46 -17.22 1.01 36.85
C SER A 46 -15.84 1.27 36.23
N PRO A 47 -14.94 1.99 36.93
CA PRO A 47 -13.58 2.12 36.47
C PRO A 47 -12.94 0.72 36.37
N ARG A 48 -12.39 0.38 35.20
CA ARG A 48 -11.43 -0.72 35.06
C ARG A 48 -10.14 -0.32 35.78
N THR A 49 -10.12 -0.41 37.10
CA THR A 49 -8.90 -0.59 37.89
C THR A 49 -8.47 -2.05 37.67
N SER A 50 -7.24 -2.40 37.26
CA SER A 50 -5.97 -1.86 37.73
C SER A 50 -4.81 -2.19 36.75
N PRO A 51 -3.73 -1.38 36.66
CA PRO A 51 -2.56 -1.64 35.79
C PRO A 51 -1.61 -2.75 36.25
N LEU A 52 -2.00 -3.61 37.22
CA LEU A 52 -1.10 -4.51 37.96
C LEU A 52 -1.64 -5.93 38.17
N GLY A 53 -2.51 -6.43 37.29
CA GLY A 53 -3.25 -7.69 37.53
C GLY A 53 -2.38 -8.96 37.64
N TRP A 54 -1.44 -9.15 36.72
CA TRP A 54 -0.63 -10.38 36.68
C TRP A 54 0.51 -10.37 37.71
N GLN A 55 1.02 -9.18 38.07
CA GLN A 55 2.08 -9.03 39.08
C GLN A 55 1.58 -9.47 40.47
N THR A 56 0.30 -9.27 40.78
CA THR A 56 -0.33 -9.78 42.01
C THR A 56 -0.37 -11.30 42.04
N CYS A 57 -0.68 -11.96 40.93
CA CYS A 57 -0.62 -13.42 40.84
C CYS A 57 0.82 -13.93 40.96
N GLN A 58 1.79 -13.22 40.39
CA GLN A 58 3.20 -13.59 40.47
C GLN A 58 3.79 -13.48 41.89
N ALA A 59 3.23 -12.62 42.74
CA ALA A 59 3.65 -12.47 44.13
C ALA A 59 3.29 -13.69 45.00
N MET A 60 2.32 -14.52 44.59
CA MET A 60 1.84 -15.70 45.32
C MET A 60 2.74 -16.95 45.13
N LYS A 61 4.08 -16.78 45.26
CA LYS A 61 5.05 -17.88 44.99
C LYS A 61 4.97 -19.05 45.97
N SER A 62 4.44 -18.83 47.17
CA SER A 62 4.35 -19.84 48.23
C SER A 62 3.12 -20.74 48.12
N ASP A 63 2.17 -20.41 47.23
CA ASP A 63 0.96 -21.20 47.01
C ASP A 63 0.71 -21.36 45.50
N PRO A 64 1.20 -22.46 44.90
CA PRO A 64 1.04 -22.73 43.48
C PRO A 64 -0.43 -22.82 43.03
N ALA A 65 -1.34 -23.28 43.91
CA ALA A 65 -2.75 -23.44 43.58
C ALA A 65 -3.46 -22.08 43.56
N ALA A 66 -3.22 -21.24 44.56
CA ALA A 66 -3.74 -19.87 44.59
C ALA A 66 -3.16 -19.02 43.45
N GLN A 67 -1.87 -19.19 43.15
CA GLN A 67 -1.22 -18.52 42.02
C GLN A 67 -1.87 -18.89 40.68
N LEU A 68 -2.09 -20.18 40.43
CA LEU A 68 -2.74 -20.64 39.19
C LEU A 68 -4.17 -20.10 39.07
N SER A 69 -4.95 -20.16 40.15
CA SER A 69 -6.32 -19.63 40.18
C SER A 69 -6.37 -18.12 39.90
N CYS A 70 -5.43 -17.37 40.46
CA CYS A 70 -5.29 -15.94 40.19
C CYS A 70 -4.99 -15.66 38.70
N PHE A 71 -4.05 -16.40 38.12
CA PHE A 71 -3.74 -16.26 36.68
C PHE A 71 -4.93 -16.63 35.79
N GLN A 72 -5.71 -17.66 36.17
CA GLN A 72 -6.90 -18.06 35.45
C GLN A 72 -7.97 -16.95 35.48
N GLN A 73 -8.29 -16.41 36.66
CA GLN A 73 -9.25 -15.32 36.79
C GLN A 73 -8.81 -14.05 36.05
N TRP A 74 -7.51 -13.73 36.12
CA TRP A 74 -6.97 -12.62 35.34
C TRP A 74 -7.12 -12.88 33.84
N ALA A 75 -6.77 -14.06 33.34
CA ALA A 75 -6.92 -14.41 31.93
C ALA A 75 -8.38 -14.36 31.47
N ASP A 76 -9.31 -14.89 32.27
CA ASP A 76 -10.75 -14.87 31.98
C ASP A 76 -11.28 -13.41 31.93
N SER A 77 -10.73 -12.51 32.74
CA SER A 77 -11.06 -11.08 32.70
C SER A 77 -10.57 -10.35 31.43
N GLN A 78 -9.58 -10.92 30.74
CA GLN A 78 -9.08 -10.39 29.47
C GLN A 78 -9.81 -10.98 28.25
N ALA A 79 -10.50 -12.11 28.43
CA ALA A 79 -11.19 -12.80 27.34
C ALA A 79 -12.49 -12.05 26.96
N PRO A 80 -12.74 -11.81 25.65
CA PRO A 80 -14.05 -11.35 25.19
C PRO A 80 -15.16 -12.32 25.63
N ALA A 81 -16.35 -11.79 25.91
CA ALA A 81 -17.51 -12.55 26.43
C ALA A 81 -17.95 -13.76 25.56
N ASN A 82 -17.46 -13.86 24.32
CA ASN A 82 -17.81 -14.92 23.35
C ASN A 82 -16.59 -15.78 22.93
N THR A 83 -15.57 -15.90 23.78
CA THR A 83 -14.40 -16.75 23.47
C THR A 83 -14.82 -18.23 23.48
N PRO A 84 -14.67 -18.99 22.37
CA PRO A 84 -15.02 -20.41 22.36
C PRO A 84 -14.13 -21.19 23.33
N SER A 85 -14.68 -22.19 24.03
CA SER A 85 -13.87 -23.08 24.85
C SER A 85 -13.03 -24.02 23.97
N PRO A 86 -11.76 -24.30 24.32
CA PRO A 86 -10.99 -25.33 23.64
C PRO A 86 -11.73 -26.68 23.74
N SER A 87 -11.73 -27.42 22.63
CA SER A 87 -12.35 -28.74 22.56
C SER A 87 -11.27 -29.82 22.46
N LEU A 88 -11.45 -30.92 23.18
CA LEU A 88 -10.63 -32.11 23.03
C LEU A 88 -11.21 -32.94 21.90
N THR A 89 -10.39 -33.23 20.90
CA THR A 89 -10.74 -34.17 19.82
C THR A 89 -9.69 -35.28 19.74
N MET A 90 -10.06 -36.42 19.17
CA MET A 90 -9.11 -37.51 18.94
C MET A 90 -8.53 -37.37 17.54
N ALA A 91 -7.21 -37.20 17.43
CA ALA A 91 -6.54 -37.39 16.16
C ALA A 91 -6.67 -38.88 15.76
N PRO A 92 -7.02 -39.19 14.50
CA PRO A 92 -7.14 -40.57 14.05
C PRO A 92 -5.79 -41.29 14.18
N ALA A 93 -5.84 -42.56 14.58
CA ALA A 93 -4.64 -43.40 14.65
C ALA A 93 -3.97 -43.46 13.26
N ASN A 94 -2.64 -43.37 13.21
CA ASN A 94 -1.90 -43.48 11.96
C ASN A 94 -1.54 -44.95 11.70
N PRO A 95 -2.19 -45.64 10.74
CA PRO A 95 -1.97 -47.06 10.51
C PRO A 95 -0.58 -47.37 9.94
N ALA A 96 0.09 -46.39 9.32
CA ALA A 96 1.40 -46.58 8.71
C ALA A 96 2.57 -46.50 9.71
N THR A 97 2.36 -45.84 10.86
CA THR A 97 3.41 -45.68 11.89
C THR A 97 3.09 -46.41 13.19
N GLY A 98 1.92 -47.06 13.29
CA GLY A 98 1.48 -47.78 14.49
C GLY A 98 1.15 -46.86 15.68
N GLN A 99 1.02 -45.55 15.46
CA GLN A 99 0.71 -44.60 16.53
C GLN A 99 -0.78 -44.64 16.88
N PRO A 100 -1.12 -44.81 18.18
CA PRO A 100 -2.51 -44.81 18.62
C PRO A 100 -3.12 -43.41 18.48
N ALA A 101 -4.46 -43.36 18.44
CA ALA A 101 -5.20 -42.11 18.45
C ALA A 101 -4.89 -41.33 19.74
N THR A 102 -4.41 -40.10 19.60
CA THR A 102 -4.06 -39.24 20.74
C THR A 102 -5.07 -38.10 20.89
N PRO A 103 -5.43 -37.72 22.13
CA PRO A 103 -6.23 -36.54 22.38
C PRO A 103 -5.42 -35.30 21.99
N VAL A 104 -5.99 -34.49 21.10
CA VAL A 104 -5.42 -33.20 20.68
C VAL A 104 -6.33 -32.08 21.19
N LEU A 105 -5.71 -31.11 21.84
CA LEU A 105 -6.36 -29.87 22.26
C LEU A 105 -6.54 -28.98 21.03
N LEU A 106 -7.76 -28.87 20.52
CA LEU A 106 -8.09 -27.85 19.52
C LEU A 106 -8.24 -26.53 20.25
N LEU A 107 -7.22 -25.68 20.14
CA LEU A 107 -7.34 -24.28 20.48
C LEU A 107 -8.37 -23.66 19.51
N PRO A 108 -9.31 -22.84 19.99
CA PRO A 108 -10.05 -21.96 19.10
C PRO A 108 -9.03 -21.17 18.28
N SER A 109 -9.22 -21.09 16.97
CA SER A 109 -8.44 -20.17 16.15
C SER A 109 -8.56 -18.78 16.80
N LEU A 110 -7.42 -18.16 17.13
CA LEU A 110 -7.39 -16.78 17.60
C LEU A 110 -7.96 -15.90 16.48
N ASN A 111 -9.26 -15.64 16.55
CA ASN A 111 -10.07 -14.71 15.76
C ASN A 111 -9.76 -14.68 14.25
N THR A 112 -10.20 -15.71 13.51
CA THR A 112 -10.36 -15.61 12.05
C THR A 112 -11.79 -15.80 11.56
N GLU A 113 -12.72 -16.20 12.44
CA GLU A 113 -14.08 -16.56 12.07
C GLU A 113 -15.10 -15.84 12.96
N ALA A 114 -16.16 -15.30 12.34
CA ALA A 114 -17.30 -14.72 13.02
C ALA A 114 -18.10 -15.84 13.72
N PRO A 115 -18.99 -15.52 14.68
CA PRO A 115 -19.82 -16.50 15.38
C PRO A 115 -20.69 -17.40 14.46
N ASP A 116 -20.85 -17.05 13.18
CA ASP A 116 -21.55 -17.82 12.15
C ASP A 116 -20.62 -18.69 11.27
N GLY A 117 -19.32 -18.79 11.60
CA GLY A 117 -18.35 -19.62 10.89
C GLY A 117 -17.81 -19.02 9.58
N LYS A 118 -18.03 -17.72 9.32
CA LYS A 118 -17.51 -17.03 8.13
C LYS A 118 -16.21 -16.28 8.42
N PRO A 119 -15.28 -16.14 7.44
CA PRO A 119 -14.12 -15.27 7.60
C PRO A 119 -14.55 -13.83 7.89
N ILE A 120 -13.99 -13.21 8.93
CA ILE A 120 -14.34 -11.83 9.31
C ILE A 120 -13.72 -10.81 8.34
N GLY A 121 -14.50 -9.80 7.94
CA GLY A 121 -14.02 -8.60 7.26
C GLY A 121 -13.48 -8.85 5.85
N CYS A 122 -12.29 -8.34 5.56
CA CYS A 122 -11.65 -8.36 4.25
C CYS A 122 -11.35 -9.77 3.69
N LYS A 123 -11.55 -10.84 4.46
CA LYS A 123 -11.44 -12.24 3.98
C LYS A 123 -12.79 -12.87 3.66
N ASN A 124 -13.90 -12.15 3.85
CA ASN A 124 -15.25 -12.67 3.67
C ASN A 124 -15.56 -12.89 2.17
N THR A 125 -15.48 -14.14 1.73
CA THR A 125 -15.66 -14.55 0.33
C THR A 125 -17.08 -14.37 -0.21
N GLN A 126 -18.06 -13.98 0.63
CA GLN A 126 -19.38 -13.56 0.16
C GLN A 126 -19.32 -12.24 -0.62
N TYR A 127 -18.32 -11.40 -0.34
CA TYR A 127 -18.06 -10.17 -1.07
C TYR A 127 -17.09 -10.39 -2.22
N SER A 128 -17.18 -9.55 -3.24
CA SER A 128 -16.29 -9.60 -4.41
C SER A 128 -14.84 -9.27 -4.06
N GLU A 129 -13.90 -9.71 -4.91
CA GLU A 129 -12.47 -9.45 -4.73
C GLU A 129 -12.17 -7.96 -4.62
N LEU A 130 -12.78 -7.11 -5.46
CA LEU A 130 -12.54 -5.67 -5.41
C LEU A 130 -13.09 -5.03 -4.12
N SER A 131 -14.23 -5.53 -3.63
CA SER A 131 -14.80 -5.13 -2.35
C SER A 131 -13.93 -5.52 -1.17
N ARG A 132 -13.44 -6.75 -1.14
CA ARG A 132 -12.52 -7.23 -0.10
C ARG A 132 -11.18 -6.51 -0.13
N PHE A 133 -10.65 -6.28 -1.33
CA PHE A 133 -9.39 -5.59 -1.51
C PHE A 133 -9.50 -4.15 -1.01
N TRP A 134 -10.46 -3.35 -1.45
CA TRP A 134 -10.56 -1.95 -0.99
C TRP A 134 -11.42 -1.75 0.26
N GLU A 135 -11.94 -2.84 0.82
CA GLU A 135 -12.82 -2.85 1.99
C GLU A 135 -13.97 -1.86 1.83
N LEU A 136 -14.66 -1.99 0.69
CA LEU A 136 -15.64 -1.01 0.18
C LEU A 136 -16.93 -0.96 1.01
N GLN A 137 -17.18 -1.98 1.84
CA GLN A 137 -18.38 -2.17 2.63
C GLN A 137 -18.02 -2.55 4.06
N ARG A 138 -18.93 -2.33 5.01
CA ARG A 138 -18.70 -2.63 6.43
C ARG A 138 -18.36 -4.10 6.66
N GLY A 139 -19.03 -5.01 5.95
CA GLY A 139 -18.79 -6.46 6.03
C GLY A 139 -17.44 -6.91 5.48
N THR A 140 -16.70 -6.03 4.77
CA THR A 140 -15.33 -6.29 4.29
C THR A 140 -14.25 -5.54 5.07
N ASP A 141 -14.59 -4.90 6.19
CA ASP A 141 -13.66 -4.12 6.98
C ASP A 141 -12.77 -5.00 7.88
N CYS A 142 -11.45 -4.96 7.66
CA CYS A 142 -10.42 -5.60 8.49
C CYS A 142 -9.75 -4.61 9.46
N ASP A 143 -10.40 -3.47 9.71
CA ASP A 143 -9.99 -2.41 10.61
C ASP A 143 -8.72 -1.63 10.21
N THR A 144 -8.52 -0.50 10.87
CA THR A 144 -7.41 0.43 10.60
C THR A 144 -6.07 -0.10 11.11
N PHE A 145 -4.98 0.41 10.56
CA PHE A 145 -3.59 0.18 11.00
C PHE A 145 -3.05 -1.26 10.87
N SER A 146 -3.83 -2.19 10.33
CA SER A 146 -3.31 -3.50 9.90
C SER A 146 -2.64 -3.41 8.51
N LEU A 147 -1.55 -4.13 8.30
CA LEU A 147 -0.86 -4.20 7.01
C LEU A 147 -1.52 -5.25 6.11
N ARG A 148 -1.78 -4.88 4.86
CA ARG A 148 -2.22 -5.79 3.79
C ARG A 148 -1.24 -5.74 2.62
N GLY A 149 -1.29 -6.78 1.78
CA GLY A 149 -0.68 -6.70 0.45
C GLY A 149 -1.33 -5.60 -0.40
N TYR A 150 -0.56 -5.02 -1.32
CA TYR A 150 -1.07 -3.98 -2.23
C TYR A 150 -0.81 -4.29 -3.71
N ARG A 151 0.43 -4.19 -4.17
CA ARG A 151 0.87 -4.73 -5.48
C ARG A 151 1.55 -6.09 -5.25
N PRO A 152 1.78 -6.91 -6.30
CA PRO A 152 2.45 -8.21 -6.13
C PRO A 152 3.78 -8.09 -5.37
N ILE A 153 3.97 -8.89 -4.32
CA ILE A 153 5.23 -8.94 -3.56
C ILE A 153 6.09 -10.02 -4.21
N THR A 154 7.03 -9.63 -5.06
CA THR A 154 7.72 -10.54 -5.99
C THR A 154 9.22 -10.63 -5.71
N LEU A 155 9.74 -11.85 -5.80
CA LEU A 155 11.16 -12.14 -5.99
C LEU A 155 11.33 -12.91 -7.30
N ALA A 156 12.07 -12.34 -8.26
CA ALA A 156 12.20 -12.91 -9.59
C ALA A 156 13.60 -12.73 -10.17
N VAL A 157 13.95 -13.59 -11.12
CA VAL A 157 15.06 -13.35 -12.04
C VAL A 157 14.50 -12.64 -13.26
N SER A 158 15.07 -11.49 -13.61
CA SER A 158 14.69 -10.69 -14.77
C SER A 158 15.81 -10.67 -15.81
N THR A 159 15.46 -10.82 -17.08
CA THR A 159 16.37 -10.61 -18.21
C THR A 159 15.77 -9.58 -19.16
N SER A 160 16.63 -8.81 -19.83
CA SER A 160 16.20 -7.70 -20.69
C SER A 160 16.95 -7.67 -22.02
N ASP A 161 16.34 -7.04 -23.02
CA ASP A 161 16.98 -6.76 -24.31
C ASP A 161 18.14 -5.75 -24.19
N SER A 162 18.06 -4.84 -23.21
CA SER A 162 19.11 -3.87 -22.92
C SER A 162 19.13 -3.43 -21.46
N VAL A 163 20.31 -3.00 -21.00
CA VAL A 163 20.55 -2.40 -19.68
C VAL A 163 21.20 -1.04 -19.84
N ASN A 164 20.80 -0.08 -19.01
CA ASN A 164 21.34 1.28 -19.03
C ASN A 164 22.61 1.37 -18.19
N MET A 165 23.76 1.38 -18.87
CA MET A 165 25.08 1.43 -18.23
C MET A 165 25.47 2.84 -17.81
N GLN A 166 24.88 3.87 -18.40
CA GLN A 166 25.20 5.28 -18.11
C GLN A 166 23.92 6.13 -18.19
N PRO A 167 23.07 6.09 -17.15
CA PRO A 167 21.81 6.82 -17.17
C PRO A 167 21.98 8.33 -17.28
N SER A 168 21.06 8.98 -18.00
CA SER A 168 21.03 10.43 -18.18
C SER A 168 19.61 10.98 -18.10
N SER A 169 19.48 12.27 -17.78
CA SER A 169 18.25 13.04 -17.94
C SER A 169 18.61 14.40 -18.56
N PRO A 170 17.62 15.13 -19.12
CA PRO A 170 17.85 16.48 -19.66
C PRO A 170 18.27 17.51 -18.59
N ALA A 171 18.10 17.22 -17.31
CA ALA A 171 18.45 18.13 -16.24
C ALA A 171 19.98 18.24 -16.06
N LEU A 172 20.44 19.45 -15.71
CA LEU A 172 21.86 19.72 -15.48
C LEU A 172 22.39 18.82 -14.36
N GLY A 173 23.55 18.19 -14.56
CA GLY A 173 24.17 17.33 -13.54
C GLY A 173 23.53 15.95 -13.35
N HIS A 174 22.56 15.55 -14.19
CA HIS A 174 21.83 14.28 -14.07
C HIS A 174 22.28 13.19 -15.07
N THR A 175 23.51 13.31 -15.57
CA THR A 175 24.17 12.33 -16.44
C THR A 175 25.27 11.62 -15.69
N ALA A 176 25.18 10.29 -15.62
CA ALA A 176 26.20 9.46 -15.00
C ALA A 176 27.57 9.73 -15.64
N LEU A 177 28.57 10.01 -14.81
CA LEU A 177 29.92 10.39 -15.26
C LEU A 177 30.69 9.21 -15.86
N THR A 178 30.39 7.99 -15.44
CA THR A 178 31.08 6.79 -15.87
C THR A 178 30.07 5.67 -16.12
N ALA A 179 30.26 4.95 -17.22
CA ALA A 179 29.46 3.77 -17.50
C ALA A 179 29.82 2.64 -16.53
N GLN A 180 28.81 2.02 -15.93
CA GLN A 180 28.97 0.83 -15.09
C GLN A 180 28.69 -0.42 -15.93
N PRO A 181 29.50 -1.50 -15.81
CA PRO A 181 29.36 -2.69 -16.63
C PRO A 181 28.22 -3.60 -16.14
N TYR A 182 27.00 -3.06 -16.05
CA TYR A 182 25.80 -3.79 -15.68
C TYR A 182 25.46 -4.91 -16.67
N MET A 183 24.97 -6.02 -16.14
CA MET A 183 24.43 -7.14 -16.91
C MET A 183 22.93 -6.94 -17.17
N ARG A 184 22.45 -7.54 -18.26
CA ARG A 184 21.02 -7.55 -18.64
C ARG A 184 20.17 -8.48 -17.78
N THR A 185 20.81 -9.44 -17.11
CA THR A 185 20.18 -10.37 -16.16
C THR A 185 20.38 -9.86 -14.74
N GLU A 186 19.27 -9.66 -14.03
CA GLU A 186 19.20 -9.06 -12.70
C GLU A 186 18.23 -9.86 -11.82
N ASN A 187 18.30 -9.68 -10.52
CA ASN A 187 17.22 -10.09 -9.61
C ASN A 187 16.28 -8.90 -9.43
N LYS A 188 14.98 -9.14 -9.62
CA LYS A 188 13.92 -8.19 -9.33
C LYS A 188 13.33 -8.51 -7.96
N ILE A 189 13.25 -7.49 -7.12
CA ILE A 189 12.57 -7.56 -5.82
C ILE A 189 11.48 -6.49 -5.82
N GLN A 190 10.24 -6.86 -5.54
CA GLN A 190 9.14 -5.93 -5.35
C GLN A 190 8.49 -6.19 -3.99
N LEU A 191 8.42 -5.15 -3.16
CA LEU A 191 7.69 -5.16 -1.89
C LEU A 191 6.57 -4.14 -2.00
N SER A 192 5.36 -4.49 -1.57
CA SER A 192 4.24 -3.57 -1.66
C SER A 192 3.20 -3.87 -0.59
N VAL A 193 2.96 -2.87 0.25
CA VAL A 193 2.02 -2.96 1.37
C VAL A 193 1.11 -1.75 1.38
N ARG A 194 -0.03 -1.91 2.03
CA ARG A 194 -0.94 -0.81 2.35
C ARG A 194 -1.58 -1.01 3.71
N THR A 195 -2.05 0.09 4.28
CA THR A 195 -2.84 0.07 5.50
C THR A 195 -3.98 1.08 5.41
N LYS A 196 -5.14 0.70 5.93
CA LYS A 196 -6.27 1.62 6.06
C LYS A 196 -5.99 2.53 7.25
N VAL A 197 -5.99 3.85 7.03
CA VAL A 197 -5.69 4.83 8.09
C VAL A 197 -6.95 5.54 8.59
N ALA A 198 -8.00 5.61 7.78
CA ALA A 198 -9.30 6.13 8.17
C ALA A 198 -10.43 5.46 7.37
N LYS A 199 -11.64 5.47 7.90
CA LYS A 199 -12.86 4.91 7.30
C LYS A 199 -14.09 5.70 7.74
N GLY A 200 -15.13 5.70 6.92
CA GLY A 200 -16.42 6.32 7.26
C GLY A 200 -16.34 7.83 7.44
N LEU A 201 -15.65 8.50 6.53
CA LEU A 201 -15.48 9.94 6.56
C LEU A 201 -16.71 10.65 5.96
N LEU A 202 -17.10 10.26 4.74
CA LEU A 202 -18.21 10.86 4.00
C LEU A 202 -19.33 9.84 3.73
N LYS A 203 -19.03 8.54 3.72
CA LYS A 203 -19.99 7.48 3.42
C LYS A 203 -19.79 6.31 4.37
N SER A 204 -20.79 6.05 5.20
CA SER A 204 -20.79 4.97 6.19
C SER A 204 -22.21 4.54 6.52
N GLY A 205 -22.38 3.30 6.99
CA GLY A 205 -23.62 2.80 7.56
C GLY A 205 -23.37 1.73 8.64
N ASP A 206 -24.47 1.27 9.24
CA ASP A 206 -24.44 0.37 10.40
C ASP A 206 -24.54 -1.11 10.02
N ASN A 207 -25.04 -1.42 8.82
CA ASN A 207 -25.20 -2.78 8.33
C ASN A 207 -23.98 -3.24 7.54
N ASP A 208 -23.75 -4.55 7.48
CA ASP A 208 -22.60 -5.13 6.77
C ASP A 208 -22.57 -4.80 5.27
N GLU A 209 -23.75 -4.65 4.66
CA GLU A 209 -23.90 -4.32 3.24
C GLU A 209 -23.65 -2.84 2.94
N ASP A 210 -23.62 -2.00 3.98
CA ASP A 210 -23.47 -0.56 3.82
C ASP A 210 -22.05 -0.21 3.35
N ASP A 211 -22.01 0.68 2.37
CA ASP A 211 -20.78 1.21 1.81
C ASP A 211 -19.97 2.00 2.86
N HIS A 212 -18.65 1.83 2.82
CA HIS A 212 -17.72 2.48 3.73
C HIS A 212 -16.56 3.10 2.95
N ASP A 213 -16.49 4.43 2.90
CA ASP A 213 -15.35 5.11 2.30
C ASP A 213 -14.10 5.02 3.19
N SER A 214 -12.92 5.20 2.61
CA SER A 214 -11.67 4.99 3.35
C SER A 214 -10.48 5.78 2.81
N VAL A 215 -9.53 6.03 3.70
CA VAL A 215 -8.20 6.55 3.36
C VAL A 215 -7.18 5.47 3.61
N TRP A 216 -6.28 5.29 2.65
CA TRP A 216 -5.23 4.29 2.64
C TRP A 216 -3.87 4.97 2.54
N PHE A 217 -2.90 4.42 3.26
CA PHE A 217 -1.49 4.67 3.01
C PHE A 217 -0.89 3.43 2.35
N GLY A 218 -0.20 3.61 1.23
CA GLY A 218 0.48 2.56 0.48
C GLY A 218 1.97 2.85 0.37
N TYR A 219 2.78 1.80 0.30
CA TYR A 219 4.19 1.88 -0.02
C TYR A 219 4.57 0.74 -0.95
N THR A 220 5.10 1.08 -2.12
CA THR A 220 5.68 0.12 -3.06
C THR A 220 7.16 0.40 -3.25
N GLN A 221 7.97 -0.64 -3.21
CA GLN A 221 9.39 -0.59 -3.52
C GLN A 221 9.70 -1.59 -4.63
N GLN A 222 10.46 -1.19 -5.64
CA GLN A 222 10.94 -2.08 -6.70
C GLN A 222 12.46 -1.93 -6.85
N SER A 223 13.20 -3.02 -6.74
CA SER A 223 14.67 -3.06 -6.86
C SER A 223 15.12 -3.97 -7.99
N TYR A 224 16.12 -3.53 -8.74
CA TYR A 224 16.90 -4.35 -9.67
C TYR A 224 18.31 -4.55 -9.14
N TRP A 225 18.65 -5.81 -8.85
CA TRP A 225 19.89 -6.22 -8.20
C TRP A 225 20.79 -6.98 -9.16
N GLN A 226 22.03 -6.52 -9.32
CA GLN A 226 23.07 -7.17 -10.12
C GLN A 226 23.66 -8.41 -9.42
N LEU A 227 22.84 -9.24 -8.79
CA LEU A 227 23.28 -10.41 -8.00
C LEU A 227 24.22 -11.35 -8.79
N PHE A 228 24.02 -11.47 -10.10
CA PHE A 228 24.83 -12.33 -10.97
C PHE A 228 26.13 -11.67 -11.45
N ASN A 229 26.32 -10.37 -11.20
CA ASN A 229 27.45 -9.60 -11.70
C ASN A 229 28.58 -9.53 -10.67
N GLY A 230 29.38 -10.59 -10.62
CA GLY A 230 30.51 -10.70 -9.70
C GLY A 230 31.63 -9.68 -9.93
N SER A 231 31.79 -9.16 -11.16
CA SER A 231 32.91 -8.27 -11.52
C SER A 231 32.80 -6.86 -10.92
N ILE A 232 31.61 -6.45 -10.49
CA ILE A 232 31.36 -5.16 -9.82
C ILE A 232 30.81 -5.31 -8.41
N SER A 233 31.03 -6.48 -7.79
CA SER A 233 30.59 -6.76 -6.41
C SER A 233 29.06 -6.78 -6.22
N ARG A 234 28.31 -7.14 -7.27
CA ARG A 234 26.86 -7.41 -7.21
C ARG A 234 26.00 -6.29 -6.58
N PRO A 235 26.08 -5.04 -7.07
CA PRO A 235 25.37 -3.91 -6.47
C PRO A 235 23.87 -3.91 -6.86
N PHE A 236 23.04 -3.21 -6.09
CA PHE A 236 21.74 -2.78 -6.62
C PHE A 236 21.98 -1.75 -7.73
N ARG A 237 21.37 -1.96 -8.90
CA ARG A 237 21.44 -0.99 -10.00
C ARG A 237 20.49 0.18 -9.75
N THR A 238 19.28 -0.11 -9.27
CA THR A 238 18.28 0.89 -8.91
C THR A 238 17.28 0.32 -7.92
N THR A 239 16.74 1.19 -7.08
CA THR A 239 15.61 0.92 -6.19
C THR A 239 14.68 2.11 -6.27
N ASP A 240 13.43 1.88 -6.67
CA ASP A 240 12.39 2.90 -6.72
C ASP A 240 11.47 2.75 -5.51
N HIS A 241 11.21 3.86 -4.82
CA HIS A 241 10.34 4.00 -3.65
C HIS A 241 9.11 4.80 -4.05
N GLU A 242 7.91 4.24 -3.83
CA GLU A 242 6.63 4.80 -4.24
C GLU A 242 5.61 4.80 -3.08
N PRO A 243 5.73 5.74 -2.11
CA PRO A 243 4.68 5.97 -1.13
C PRO A 243 3.48 6.71 -1.74
N GLU A 244 2.28 6.33 -1.33
CA GLU A 244 1.04 6.99 -1.75
C GLU A 244 -0.02 7.08 -0.64
N VAL A 245 -0.85 8.12 -0.71
CA VAL A 245 -2.08 8.26 0.08
C VAL A 245 -3.25 8.24 -0.88
N ILE A 246 -4.27 7.45 -0.57
CA ILE A 246 -5.38 7.17 -1.48
C ILE A 246 -6.69 7.28 -0.71
N TYR A 247 -7.57 8.17 -1.16
CA TYR A 247 -8.96 8.17 -0.75
C TYR A 247 -9.79 7.31 -1.71
N ILE A 248 -10.66 6.45 -1.15
CA ILE A 248 -11.52 5.52 -1.87
C ILE A 248 -12.97 5.83 -1.52
N TYR A 249 -13.78 6.07 -2.54
CA TYR A 249 -15.22 6.23 -2.45
C TYR A 249 -15.92 5.04 -3.14
N PRO A 250 -16.67 4.22 -2.39
CA PRO A 250 -17.33 3.03 -2.93
C PRO A 250 -18.62 3.35 -3.70
N HIS A 251 -18.90 2.50 -4.69
CA HIS A 251 -20.08 2.52 -5.56
C HIS A 251 -20.66 1.11 -5.72
N GLN A 252 -21.94 1.06 -6.08
CA GLN A 252 -22.66 -0.16 -6.46
C GLN A 252 -23.45 0.09 -7.75
N ILE A 253 -22.77 0.62 -8.78
CA ILE A 253 -23.44 1.08 -10.01
C ILE A 253 -23.39 -0.03 -11.07
N PRO A 254 -24.53 -0.68 -11.40
CA PRO A 254 -24.56 -1.67 -12.46
C PRO A 254 -24.33 -1.00 -13.82
N LEU A 255 -23.51 -1.63 -14.65
CA LEU A 255 -23.18 -1.22 -16.01
C LEU A 255 -23.61 -2.31 -17.01
N ALA A 256 -23.65 -1.94 -18.29
CA ALA A 256 -24.02 -2.86 -19.36
C ALA A 256 -23.12 -4.11 -19.40
N GLY A 257 -23.70 -5.25 -19.80
CA GLY A 257 -22.95 -6.50 -19.95
C GLY A 257 -22.51 -7.16 -18.63
N GLY A 258 -23.17 -6.85 -17.51
CA GLY A 258 -22.93 -7.50 -16.21
C GLY A 258 -21.73 -6.94 -15.44
N TRP A 259 -21.23 -5.77 -15.83
CA TRP A 259 -20.21 -5.05 -15.07
C TRP A 259 -20.83 -4.28 -13.91
N ASN A 260 -20.06 -4.05 -12.85
CA ASN A 260 -20.43 -3.19 -11.73
C ASN A 260 -19.29 -2.22 -11.46
N TYR A 261 -19.56 -0.92 -11.50
CA TYR A 261 -18.59 0.11 -11.12
C TYR A 261 -18.58 0.23 -9.59
N ARG A 262 -17.43 -0.12 -9.00
CA ARG A 262 -17.32 -0.38 -7.56
C ARG A 262 -16.66 0.74 -6.77
N LEU A 263 -15.81 1.55 -7.40
CA LEU A 263 -15.13 2.62 -6.68
C LEU A 263 -14.65 3.76 -7.58
N SER A 264 -14.53 4.93 -6.98
CA SER A 264 -13.70 6.04 -7.44
C SER A 264 -12.64 6.34 -6.38
N GLY A 265 -11.50 6.87 -6.78
CA GLY A 265 -10.46 7.25 -5.85
C GLY A 265 -9.67 8.47 -6.29
N LEU A 266 -9.09 9.14 -5.30
CA LEU A 266 -8.16 10.25 -5.46
C LEU A 266 -6.89 9.90 -4.71
N GLY A 267 -5.74 9.97 -5.37
CA GLY A 267 -4.47 9.65 -4.74
C GLY A 267 -3.40 10.72 -4.95
N LEU A 268 -2.50 10.80 -3.97
CA LEU A 268 -1.25 11.54 -4.03
C LEU A 268 -0.11 10.54 -3.92
N VAL A 269 0.82 10.59 -4.86
CA VAL A 269 1.95 9.64 -4.92
C VAL A 269 3.25 10.38 -5.16
N HIS A 270 4.23 10.08 -4.33
CA HIS A 270 5.63 10.41 -4.57
C HIS A 270 6.31 9.17 -5.13
N GLN A 271 7.21 9.32 -6.09
CA GLN A 271 8.06 8.23 -6.53
C GLN A 271 9.48 8.76 -6.74
N SER A 272 10.47 8.12 -6.11
CA SER A 272 11.88 8.47 -6.28
C SER A 272 12.77 7.23 -6.22
N ASN A 273 13.98 7.33 -6.75
CA ASN A 273 14.95 6.23 -6.67
C ASN A 273 15.92 6.31 -5.49
N GLY A 274 15.75 7.32 -4.62
CA GLY A 274 16.58 7.53 -3.43
C GLY A 274 18.06 7.82 -3.72
N GLN A 275 18.44 8.13 -4.96
CA GLN A 275 19.83 8.39 -5.35
C GLN A 275 20.17 9.88 -5.28
N SER A 276 21.45 10.17 -5.04
CA SER A 276 22.03 11.50 -5.23
C SER A 276 22.35 11.77 -6.70
N LEU A 277 22.69 13.02 -7.04
CA LEU A 277 23.27 13.36 -8.34
C LEU A 277 24.51 12.49 -8.63
N PRO A 278 24.71 12.06 -9.88
CA PRO A 278 23.90 12.36 -11.08
C PRO A 278 22.73 11.38 -11.34
N LEU A 279 22.53 10.39 -10.47
CA LEU A 279 21.58 9.30 -10.69
C LEU A 279 20.18 9.58 -10.13
N SER A 280 20.01 10.69 -9.40
CA SER A 280 18.72 11.08 -8.79
C SER A 280 17.59 11.13 -9.80
N ARG A 281 16.46 10.50 -9.48
CA ARG A 281 15.22 10.59 -10.26
C ARG A 281 14.06 10.65 -9.28
N SER A 282 13.13 11.58 -9.52
CA SER A 282 11.94 11.73 -8.69
C SER A 282 10.83 12.46 -9.44
N TRP A 283 9.60 12.26 -8.98
CA TRP A 283 8.42 13.01 -9.42
C TRP A 283 7.26 12.81 -8.44
N ASN A 284 6.34 13.77 -8.45
CA ASN A 284 5.14 13.77 -7.64
C ASN A 284 3.90 13.81 -8.54
N ARG A 285 2.86 13.07 -8.20
CA ARG A 285 1.61 13.00 -8.98
C ARG A 285 0.38 13.08 -8.10
N VAL A 286 -0.65 13.72 -8.61
CA VAL A 286 -2.03 13.54 -8.15
C VAL A 286 -2.77 12.71 -9.19
N TYR A 287 -3.60 11.75 -8.77
CA TYR A 287 -4.31 10.89 -9.70
C TYR A 287 -5.76 10.67 -9.31
N LEU A 288 -6.61 10.52 -10.32
CA LEU A 288 -7.95 9.97 -10.19
C LEU A 288 -7.93 8.53 -10.65
N MET A 289 -8.68 7.67 -9.96
CA MET A 289 -8.87 6.29 -10.38
C MET A 289 -10.33 5.86 -10.27
N GLY A 290 -10.68 4.82 -11.01
CA GLY A 290 -11.95 4.13 -10.90
C GLY A 290 -11.78 2.67 -11.24
N ALA A 291 -12.58 1.82 -10.62
CA ALA A 291 -12.54 0.39 -10.91
C ALA A 291 -13.94 -0.22 -11.02
N ALA A 292 -14.08 -1.13 -11.97
CA ALA A 292 -15.25 -1.95 -12.19
C ALA A 292 -14.87 -3.42 -12.15
N GLU A 293 -15.83 -4.26 -11.81
CA GLU A 293 -15.65 -5.70 -11.81
C GLU A 293 -16.80 -6.40 -12.53
N LYS A 294 -16.56 -7.65 -12.94
CA LYS A 294 -17.57 -8.53 -13.52
C LYS A 294 -17.33 -9.95 -13.07
N THR A 295 -18.32 -10.53 -12.41
CA THR A 295 -18.32 -11.95 -12.05
C THR A 295 -18.64 -12.80 -13.28
N LEU A 296 -17.81 -13.81 -13.55
CA LEU A 296 -17.99 -14.76 -14.65
C LEU A 296 -18.41 -16.15 -14.16
N GLY A 297 -18.08 -16.48 -12.91
CA GLY A 297 -18.46 -17.73 -12.24
C GLY A 297 -18.06 -17.70 -10.78
N GLN A 298 -18.20 -18.83 -10.07
CA GLN A 298 -17.88 -18.92 -8.64
C GLN A 298 -16.42 -18.57 -8.33
N ASP A 299 -15.50 -18.99 -9.20
CA ASP A 299 -14.04 -18.80 -9.04
C ASP A 299 -13.43 -17.99 -10.18
N SER A 300 -14.24 -17.23 -10.93
CA SER A 300 -13.77 -16.44 -12.07
C SER A 300 -14.41 -15.07 -12.12
N GLY A 301 -13.59 -14.06 -12.35
CA GLY A 301 -14.00 -12.67 -12.45
C GLY A 301 -13.00 -11.81 -13.19
N LEU A 302 -13.48 -10.67 -13.65
CA LEU A 302 -12.71 -9.63 -14.29
C LEU A 302 -12.70 -8.39 -13.40
N ILE A 303 -11.54 -7.73 -13.29
CA ILE A 303 -11.43 -6.40 -12.71
C ILE A 303 -10.81 -5.49 -13.78
N LEU A 304 -11.39 -4.31 -13.96
CA LEU A 304 -10.86 -3.26 -14.80
C LEU A 304 -10.67 -2.01 -13.94
N GLN A 305 -9.47 -1.43 -13.96
CA GLN A 305 -9.15 -0.20 -13.26
C GLN A 305 -8.52 0.79 -14.23
N GLY A 306 -8.97 2.04 -14.18
CA GLY A 306 -8.37 3.17 -14.90
C GLY A 306 -7.76 4.16 -13.91
N ARG A 307 -6.62 4.75 -14.28
CA ARG A 307 -5.99 5.86 -13.58
C ARG A 307 -5.63 6.96 -14.59
N ILE A 308 -5.86 8.20 -14.22
CA ILE A 308 -5.33 9.39 -14.90
C ILE A 308 -4.64 10.26 -13.87
N TRP A 309 -3.48 10.80 -14.21
CA TRP A 309 -2.71 11.61 -13.29
C TRP A 309 -2.17 12.88 -13.93
N ASP A 310 -2.00 13.88 -13.08
CA ASP A 310 -1.24 15.07 -13.38
C ASP A 310 0.06 15.07 -12.57
N ARG A 311 1.13 15.52 -13.20
CA ARG A 311 2.43 15.67 -12.54
C ARG A 311 2.43 17.00 -11.80
N LEU A 312 2.72 16.95 -10.50
CA LEU A 312 2.91 18.16 -9.71
C LEU A 312 4.22 18.84 -10.14
N LYS A 313 4.14 20.15 -10.38
CA LYS A 313 5.27 20.93 -10.91
C LYS A 313 6.37 21.06 -9.87
N GLU A 314 7.60 20.82 -10.30
CA GLU A 314 8.83 21.09 -9.54
C GLU A 314 9.51 22.32 -10.13
N SER A 315 10.23 23.09 -9.31
CA SER A 315 11.05 24.21 -9.81
C SER A 315 12.17 23.67 -10.71
N SER A 316 12.56 24.41 -11.75
CA SER A 316 13.53 23.94 -12.75
C SER A 316 14.89 23.52 -12.19
N GLY A 317 15.30 24.04 -11.02
CA GLY A 317 16.53 23.64 -10.33
C GLY A 317 16.43 22.33 -9.52
N ASN A 318 15.21 21.83 -9.29
CA ASN A 318 14.91 20.65 -8.48
C ASN A 318 14.15 19.57 -9.28
N ASP A 319 14.03 19.72 -10.61
CA ASP A 319 13.39 18.72 -11.47
C ASP A 319 14.45 17.75 -12.00
N ASP A 320 14.49 16.55 -11.42
CA ASP A 320 15.48 15.53 -11.76
C ASP A 320 15.28 14.93 -13.17
N ASN A 321 14.06 15.02 -13.68
CA ASN A 321 13.65 14.39 -14.94
C ASN A 321 12.54 15.21 -15.63
N PRO A 322 12.89 16.36 -16.23
CA PRO A 322 11.94 17.17 -16.98
C PRO A 322 11.29 16.38 -18.11
N GLY A 323 9.96 16.40 -18.15
CA GLY A 323 9.18 15.70 -19.18
C GLY A 323 9.05 14.18 -19.00
N ILE A 324 9.32 13.62 -17.82
CA ILE A 324 9.12 12.18 -17.50
C ILE A 324 7.74 11.64 -17.91
N GLU A 325 6.68 12.45 -17.79
CA GLU A 325 5.31 12.10 -18.14
C GLU A 325 5.10 11.89 -19.65
N ASN A 326 6.03 12.39 -20.48
CA ASN A 326 6.05 12.13 -21.92
C ASN A 326 6.61 10.76 -22.27
N TYR A 327 7.15 10.01 -21.29
CA TYR A 327 7.65 8.66 -21.46
C TYR A 327 6.79 7.65 -20.70
N ILE A 328 6.67 7.81 -19.37
CA ILE A 328 5.93 6.87 -18.52
C ILE A 328 4.44 6.94 -18.80
N GLY A 329 3.91 8.15 -18.99
CA GLY A 329 2.50 8.35 -19.30
C GLY A 329 1.81 9.39 -18.43
N ARG A 330 0.52 9.59 -18.73
CA ARG A 330 -0.47 10.36 -17.96
C ARG A 330 -1.69 9.53 -17.59
N ALA A 331 -1.81 8.33 -18.15
CA ALA A 331 -2.89 7.41 -17.87
C ALA A 331 -2.40 5.97 -17.84
N GLU A 332 -3.08 5.17 -17.04
CA GLU A 332 -2.92 3.73 -16.91
C GLU A 332 -4.29 3.06 -16.99
N VAL A 333 -4.38 1.96 -17.72
CA VAL A 333 -5.51 1.04 -17.67
C VAL A 333 -4.96 -0.33 -17.33
N SER A 334 -5.50 -0.96 -16.29
CA SER A 334 -5.16 -2.31 -15.89
C SER A 334 -6.40 -3.20 -15.88
N GLY A 335 -6.29 -4.38 -16.48
CA GLY A 335 -7.29 -5.43 -16.40
C GLY A 335 -6.69 -6.68 -15.77
N SER A 336 -7.42 -7.35 -14.89
CA SER A 336 -7.09 -8.69 -14.41
C SER A 336 -8.24 -9.65 -14.68
N TRP A 337 -7.88 -10.88 -15.01
CA TRP A 337 -8.81 -11.99 -15.17
C TRP A 337 -8.36 -13.12 -14.26
N GLN A 338 -9.13 -13.37 -13.20
CA GLN A 338 -9.05 -14.61 -12.46
C GLN A 338 -9.75 -15.68 -13.30
N ILE A 339 -8.97 -16.53 -13.95
CA ILE A 339 -9.50 -17.61 -14.79
C ILE A 339 -10.11 -18.70 -13.90
N ASN A 340 -9.41 -19.01 -12.82
CA ASN A 340 -9.83 -19.92 -11.76
C ASN A 340 -8.97 -19.65 -10.50
N LYS A 341 -9.20 -20.39 -9.41
CA LYS A 341 -8.39 -20.28 -8.18
C LYS A 341 -6.89 -20.40 -8.42
N ALA A 342 -6.46 -21.19 -9.41
CA ALA A 342 -5.06 -21.46 -9.68
C ALA A 342 -4.40 -20.45 -10.64
N ASN A 343 -5.15 -19.75 -11.49
CA ASN A 343 -4.60 -18.93 -12.57
C ASN A 343 -5.24 -17.55 -12.63
N THR A 344 -4.38 -16.52 -12.58
CA THR A 344 -4.77 -15.13 -12.81
C THR A 344 -3.85 -14.53 -13.86
N VAL A 345 -4.42 -13.87 -14.86
CA VAL A 345 -3.66 -13.10 -15.85
C VAL A 345 -4.01 -11.63 -15.73
N GLY A 346 -3.05 -10.75 -15.99
CA GLY A 346 -3.20 -9.31 -15.90
C GLY A 346 -2.51 -8.59 -17.05
N VAL A 347 -3.07 -7.47 -17.46
CA VAL A 347 -2.47 -6.54 -18.42
C VAL A 347 -2.54 -5.14 -17.83
N THR A 348 -1.42 -4.43 -17.84
CA THR A 348 -1.33 -3.00 -17.50
C THR A 348 -0.80 -2.23 -18.71
N LEU A 349 -1.54 -1.21 -19.15
CA LEU A 349 -1.16 -0.34 -20.26
C LEU A 349 -0.99 1.08 -19.73
N ARG A 350 0.11 1.75 -20.10
CA ARG A 350 0.34 3.18 -19.85
C ARG A 350 0.50 3.93 -21.14
N HIS A 351 0.04 5.17 -21.18
CA HIS A 351 0.14 6.03 -22.37
C HIS A 351 0.39 7.49 -22.03
N SER A 352 1.18 8.19 -22.87
CA SER A 352 1.55 9.61 -22.73
C SER A 352 0.39 10.59 -22.94
N LEU A 353 -0.68 10.13 -23.60
CA LEU A 353 -1.82 10.96 -24.06
C LEU A 353 -1.35 12.15 -24.90
N ARG A 354 -0.32 11.95 -25.71
CA ARG A 354 0.21 12.91 -26.68
C ARG A 354 0.30 12.28 -28.07
N LYS A 355 0.49 13.14 -29.08
CA LYS A 355 0.71 12.71 -30.47
C LYS A 355 1.93 11.81 -30.59
N GLU A 356 3.03 12.16 -29.93
CA GLU A 356 4.18 11.27 -29.75
C GLU A 356 3.84 10.19 -28.73
N ALA A 357 3.23 9.11 -29.22
CA ALA A 357 2.77 7.99 -28.42
C ALA A 357 3.95 7.26 -27.77
N ARG A 358 4.07 7.39 -26.45
CA ARG A 358 4.99 6.65 -25.59
C ARG A 358 4.22 6.09 -24.40
N GLY A 359 4.79 5.08 -23.76
CA GLY A 359 4.17 4.39 -22.65
C GLY A 359 4.74 2.98 -22.51
N SER A 360 3.94 2.09 -21.93
CA SER A 360 4.35 0.71 -21.69
C SER A 360 3.17 -0.25 -21.67
N ALA A 361 3.45 -1.51 -21.96
CA ALA A 361 2.58 -2.63 -21.68
C ALA A 361 3.28 -3.58 -20.69
N ARG A 362 2.55 -4.09 -19.72
CA ARG A 362 2.96 -5.17 -18.82
C ARG A 362 1.92 -6.26 -18.88
N PHE A 363 2.38 -7.50 -19.02
CA PHE A 363 1.60 -8.71 -18.86
C PHE A 363 2.09 -9.45 -17.63
N ASP A 364 1.17 -9.93 -16.80
CA ASP A 364 1.41 -10.66 -15.57
C ASP A 364 0.64 -11.99 -15.62
N TRP A 365 1.28 -13.12 -15.32
CA TRP A 365 0.63 -14.41 -15.15
C TRP A 365 1.04 -15.03 -13.81
N MET A 366 0.04 -15.23 -12.95
CA MET A 366 0.16 -15.83 -11.64
C MET A 366 -0.41 -17.24 -11.64
N MET A 367 0.37 -18.21 -11.17
CA MET A 367 0.00 -19.63 -11.13
C MET A 367 0.17 -20.18 -9.72
N ALA A 368 -0.81 -20.93 -9.21
CA ALA A 368 -0.67 -21.66 -7.96
C ALA A 368 0.35 -22.82 -8.11
N PRO A 369 1.18 -23.11 -7.09
CA PRO A 369 2.03 -24.29 -7.07
C PRO A 369 1.20 -25.58 -7.19
N ALA A 370 1.66 -26.53 -8.01
CA ALA A 370 0.95 -27.79 -8.23
C ALA A 370 0.77 -28.63 -6.95
N SER A 371 1.70 -28.51 -6.01
CA SER A 371 1.64 -29.19 -4.69
C SER A 371 0.63 -28.57 -3.74
N SER A 372 0.12 -27.36 -4.02
CA SER A 372 -0.82 -26.68 -3.16
C SER A 372 -1.73 -25.73 -3.95
N PRO A 373 -2.61 -26.28 -4.83
CA PRO A 373 -3.46 -25.48 -5.71
C PRO A 373 -4.47 -24.62 -4.94
N ASN A 374 -4.74 -24.98 -3.68
CA ASN A 374 -5.63 -24.27 -2.77
C ASN A 374 -4.89 -23.30 -1.83
N TYR A 375 -3.55 -23.35 -1.74
CA TYR A 375 -2.80 -22.41 -0.90
C TYR A 375 -2.68 -21.07 -1.60
N THR A 376 -3.18 -20.06 -0.93
CA THR A 376 -3.63 -18.82 -1.55
C THR A 376 -2.52 -17.77 -1.69
N GLY A 377 -1.49 -17.86 -0.84
CA GLY A 377 -0.50 -16.81 -0.68
C GLY A 377 0.60 -16.80 -1.74
N LEU A 378 1.25 -17.95 -2.02
CA LEU A 378 2.41 -18.03 -2.90
C LEU A 378 2.03 -18.46 -4.31
N ARG A 379 2.48 -17.73 -5.33
CA ARG A 379 2.26 -18.00 -6.76
C ARG A 379 3.59 -18.02 -7.51
N TYR A 380 3.71 -18.86 -8.53
CA TYR A 380 4.65 -18.60 -9.61
C TYR A 380 4.21 -17.36 -10.37
N HIS A 381 5.16 -16.50 -10.72
CA HIS A 381 4.89 -15.23 -11.38
C HIS A 381 5.75 -15.10 -12.63
N VAL A 382 5.11 -14.99 -13.79
CA VAL A 382 5.74 -14.62 -15.06
C VAL A 382 5.27 -13.21 -15.43
N GLN A 383 6.22 -12.29 -15.59
CA GLN A 383 5.96 -10.91 -15.96
C GLN A 383 6.71 -10.57 -17.26
N LEU A 384 6.00 -10.02 -18.24
CA LEU A 384 6.60 -9.45 -19.45
C LEU A 384 6.31 -7.95 -19.49
N PHE A 385 7.34 -7.13 -19.56
CA PHE A 385 7.25 -5.68 -19.70
C PHE A 385 7.82 -5.24 -21.05
N SER A 386 7.15 -4.32 -21.73
CA SER A 386 7.66 -3.65 -22.94
C SER A 386 7.29 -2.17 -22.92
N GLY A 387 8.28 -1.28 -23.02
CA GLY A 387 8.04 0.16 -23.09
C GLY A 387 9.01 0.98 -22.24
N TYR A 388 8.52 2.14 -21.79
CA TYR A 388 9.26 3.11 -20.99
C TYR A 388 8.85 3.05 -19.51
N GLY A 389 9.78 3.35 -18.60
CA GLY A 389 9.46 3.42 -17.17
C GLY A 389 9.38 2.07 -16.45
N ASP A 390 10.19 1.09 -16.89
CA ASP A 390 10.41 -0.16 -16.13
C ASP A 390 10.98 0.13 -14.73
N SER A 391 11.85 1.14 -14.66
CA SER A 391 12.32 1.79 -13.43
C SER A 391 12.48 3.29 -13.67
N LEU A 392 12.58 4.10 -12.62
CA LEU A 392 12.77 5.54 -12.75
C LEU A 392 14.09 5.89 -13.44
N VAL A 393 15.18 5.17 -13.16
CA VAL A 393 16.46 5.44 -13.82
C VAL A 393 16.43 5.16 -15.33
N ASP A 394 15.48 4.30 -15.77
CA ASP A 394 15.25 3.94 -17.17
C ASP A 394 14.01 4.61 -17.77
N TYR A 395 13.45 5.66 -17.14
CA TYR A 395 12.19 6.27 -17.59
C TYR A 395 12.21 6.69 -19.06
N ASN A 396 13.35 7.16 -19.56
CA ASN A 396 13.55 7.65 -20.92
C ASN A 396 14.11 6.59 -21.88
N ARG A 397 14.15 5.32 -21.48
CA ARG A 397 14.66 4.21 -22.28
C ARG A 397 13.58 3.16 -22.51
N LYS A 398 13.38 2.77 -23.78
CA LYS A 398 12.51 1.63 -24.11
C LYS A 398 13.25 0.32 -23.80
N ARG A 399 12.59 -0.59 -23.07
CA ARG A 399 13.13 -1.91 -22.71
C ARG A 399 12.07 -2.99 -22.89
N ASN A 400 12.53 -4.19 -23.17
CA ASN A 400 11.74 -5.42 -23.08
C ASN A 400 12.33 -6.28 -21.96
N VAL A 401 11.52 -6.66 -20.98
CA VAL A 401 11.98 -7.34 -19.77
C VAL A 401 11.08 -8.52 -19.47
N LEU A 402 11.67 -9.71 -19.37
CA LEU A 402 11.02 -10.93 -18.90
C LEU A 402 11.47 -11.19 -17.46
N SER A 403 10.54 -11.32 -16.53
CA SER A 403 10.80 -11.72 -15.15
C SER A 403 10.07 -13.01 -14.82
N ILE A 404 10.77 -13.96 -14.20
CA ILE A 404 10.20 -15.23 -13.75
C ILE A 404 10.59 -15.43 -12.29
N GLY A 405 9.61 -15.70 -11.44
CA GLY A 405 9.85 -15.85 -10.02
C GLY A 405 8.66 -16.30 -9.22
N LEU A 406 8.66 -15.90 -7.96
CA LEU A 406 7.60 -16.15 -7.01
C LEU A 406 6.98 -14.81 -6.59
N SER A 407 5.66 -14.79 -6.42
CA SER A 407 4.96 -13.66 -5.85
C SER A 407 4.06 -14.10 -4.71
N LEU A 408 4.02 -13.29 -3.66
CA LEU A 408 2.91 -13.29 -2.74
C LEU A 408 1.82 -12.34 -3.28
N VAL A 409 0.59 -12.82 -3.26
CA VAL A 409 -0.61 -12.04 -3.57
C VAL A 409 -1.59 -12.22 -2.43
N ASP A 410 -2.08 -11.10 -1.89
CA ASP A 410 -3.08 -11.06 -0.84
C ASP A 410 -4.42 -10.71 -1.54
N TRP A 411 -5.39 -11.62 -1.50
CA TRP A 411 -6.70 -11.50 -2.18
C TRP A 411 -7.86 -11.93 -1.28
#